data_AF-A0A0F8YBA5-F1
#
_entry.id   AF-A0A0F8YBA5-F1
#
_cell.length_a   1.000
_cell.length_b   1.000
_cell.length_c   1.000
_cell.angle_alpha   90.00
_cell.angle_beta   90.00
_cell.angle_gamma   90.00
#
_symmetry.space_group_name_H-M   'P 1'
#
loop_
_entity.id
_entity.type
_entity.pdbx_description
1 polymer ?
#
loop_
_entity_poly.entity_id
_entity_poly.type
_entity_poly.pdbx_seq_one_letter_code
_entity_poly.pdbx_strand_id
1 'polypeptide(L)'
;MDVSKPNNWPRVQTMLDNNWFSYDDFYSTSVNENDTQAAMKKIQQTGYVAEPHTAIAYQGLKANLAADSAGIFLATAHPAKFKESVEEILNIELEMPKPLADALAKPCLAQDIKDDYHTLREELLAKLG
;
A
#
# COMPACT_ATOMS: atom_id res chain seq x y z
N MET A 1 -2.92 -2.23 -4.67
CA MET A 1 -3.04 -0.83 -4.21
C MET A 1 -4.26 -0.24 -4.89
N ASP A 2 -5.45 -0.63 -4.44
CA ASP A 2 -6.61 -0.74 -5.34
C ASP A 2 -7.39 0.56 -5.40
N VAL A 3 -6.81 1.53 -6.11
CA VAL A 3 -7.39 2.85 -6.34
C VAL A 3 -7.40 3.11 -7.85
N SER A 4 -8.59 3.18 -8.44
CA SER A 4 -8.76 3.45 -9.89
C SER A 4 -8.82 4.94 -10.23
N LYS A 5 -9.11 5.81 -9.24
CA LYS A 5 -9.17 7.26 -9.37
C LYS A 5 -8.38 7.94 -8.25
N PRO A 6 -7.06 8.17 -8.42
CA PRO A 6 -6.22 8.74 -7.39
C PRO A 6 -6.62 10.19 -7.08
N ASN A 7 -7.28 10.42 -5.94
CA ASN A 7 -7.83 11.73 -5.57
C ASN A 7 -6.79 12.86 -5.43
N ASN A 8 -5.51 12.50 -5.22
CA ASN A 8 -4.41 13.47 -5.14
C ASN A 8 -3.79 13.81 -6.51
N TRP A 9 -4.13 13.09 -7.58
CA TRP A 9 -3.56 13.35 -8.91
C TRP A 9 -3.80 14.79 -9.41
N PRO A 10 -4.98 15.41 -9.25
CA PRO A 10 -5.18 16.80 -9.64
C PRO A 10 -4.19 17.78 -8.98
N ARG A 11 -3.69 17.47 -7.77
CA ARG A 11 -2.68 18.29 -7.09
C ARG A 11 -1.32 18.15 -7.76
N VAL A 12 -0.91 16.92 -8.10
CA VAL A 12 0.34 16.66 -8.84
C VAL A 12 0.27 17.30 -10.24
N GLN A 13 -0.85 17.12 -10.94
CA GLN A 13 -1.10 17.74 -12.24
C GLN A 13 -0.97 19.27 -12.18
N THR A 14 -1.54 19.91 -11.15
CA THR A 14 -1.39 21.36 -10.93
C THR A 14 0.08 21.77 -10.78
N MET A 15 0.91 21.00 -10.07
CA MET A 15 2.33 21.33 -9.90
C MET A 15 3.11 21.18 -11.21
N LEU A 16 2.77 20.19 -12.04
CA LEU A 16 3.36 19.97 -13.36
C LEU A 16 2.93 21.06 -14.36
N ASP A 17 1.64 21.41 -14.39
CA ASP A 17 1.10 22.46 -15.27
C ASP A 17 1.67 23.84 -14.97
N ASN A 18 2.04 24.09 -13.70
CA ASN A 18 2.71 25.33 -13.29
C ASN A 18 4.24 25.28 -13.43
N ASN A 19 4.79 24.21 -14.03
CA ASN A 19 6.22 24.00 -14.22
C ASN A 19 7.05 24.06 -12.92
N TRP A 20 6.45 23.72 -11.77
CA TRP A 20 7.20 23.60 -10.51
C TRP A 20 8.09 22.36 -10.48
N PHE A 21 7.71 21.34 -11.25
CA PHE A 21 8.48 20.13 -11.52
C PHE A 21 8.39 19.78 -13.01
N SER A 22 9.37 19.05 -13.53
CA SER A 22 9.34 18.50 -14.89
C SER A 22 8.62 17.17 -14.92
N TYR A 23 7.95 16.84 -16.03
CA TYR A 23 7.48 15.48 -16.28
C TYR A 23 8.62 14.46 -16.30
N ASP A 24 9.83 14.88 -16.70
CA ASP A 24 11.02 14.03 -16.75
C ASP A 24 11.53 13.62 -15.35
N ASP A 25 11.08 14.31 -14.29
CA ASP A 25 11.42 13.99 -12.90
C ASP A 25 10.63 12.79 -12.37
N PHE A 26 9.61 12.34 -13.10
CA PHE A 26 8.69 11.28 -12.69
C PHE A 26 8.75 10.08 -13.64
N TYR A 27 8.59 8.89 -13.06
CA TYR A 27 8.25 7.70 -13.81
C TYR A 27 7.19 6.91 -13.04
N SER A 28 6.50 6.02 -13.74
CA SER A 28 5.55 5.09 -13.14
C SER A 28 5.75 3.68 -13.67
N THR A 29 5.46 2.68 -12.84
CA THR A 29 5.39 1.28 -13.26
C THR A 29 4.13 0.63 -12.72
N SER A 30 3.70 -0.44 -13.38
CA SER A 30 2.63 -1.32 -12.91
C SER A 30 3.22 -2.69 -12.67
N VAL A 31 2.95 -3.27 -11.50
CA VAL A 31 3.46 -4.58 -11.10
C VAL A 31 2.25 -5.48 -10.85
N ASN A 32 2.21 -6.64 -11.52
CA ASN A 32 1.14 -7.61 -11.32
C ASN A 32 1.40 -8.47 -10.05
N GLU A 33 0.42 -9.30 -9.69
CA GLU A 33 0.49 -10.15 -8.49
C GLU A 33 1.65 -11.14 -8.54
N ASN A 34 1.88 -11.80 -9.69
CA ASN A 34 2.97 -12.77 -9.85
C ASN A 34 4.34 -12.12 -9.64
N ASP A 35 4.56 -10.95 -10.24
CA ASP A 35 5.80 -10.19 -10.10
C ASP A 35 5.97 -9.64 -8.68
N THR A 36 4.87 -9.31 -8.01
CA THR A 36 4.86 -8.90 -6.60
C THR A 36 5.33 -10.05 -5.70
N GLN A 37 4.79 -11.26 -5.90
CA GLN A 37 5.20 -12.45 -5.15
C GLN A 37 6.68 -12.80 -5.38
N ALA A 38 7.13 -12.74 -6.64
CA ALA A 38 8.53 -12.99 -6.98
C ALA A 38 9.46 -11.96 -6.32
N ALA A 39 9.06 -10.69 -6.29
CA ALA A 39 9.79 -9.63 -5.62
C ALA A 39 9.87 -9.83 -4.11
N MET A 40 8.76 -10.23 -3.46
CA MET A 40 8.76 -10.56 -2.03
C MET A 40 9.78 -11.65 -1.70
N LYS A 41 9.80 -12.74 -2.48
CA LYS A 41 10.78 -13.84 -2.31
C LYS A 41 12.22 -13.36 -2.52
N LYS A 42 12.45 -12.49 -3.50
CA LYS A 42 13.78 -11.91 -3.76
C LYS A 42 14.25 -11.01 -2.61
N ILE A 43 13.36 -10.21 -2.05
CA ILE A 43 13.69 -9.35 -0.89
C ILE A 43 13.95 -10.23 0.34
N GLN A 44 13.18 -11.30 0.55
CA GLN A 44 13.40 -12.25 1.66
C GLN A 44 14.82 -12.84 1.64
N GLN A 45 15.37 -13.14 0.46
CA GLN A 45 16.74 -13.65 0.30
C GLN A 45 17.83 -12.68 0.80
N THR A 46 17.52 -11.38 0.98
CA THR A 46 18.45 -10.42 1.58
C THR A 46 18.36 -10.36 3.11
N GLY A 47 17.45 -11.14 3.70
CA GLY A 47 17.16 -11.13 5.14
C GLY A 47 16.09 -10.12 5.56
N TYR A 48 15.40 -9.46 4.62
CA TYR A 48 14.32 -8.53 4.91
C TYR A 48 12.95 -9.11 4.53
N VAL A 49 11.97 -9.06 5.43
CA VAL A 49 10.60 -9.51 5.16
C VAL A 49 9.77 -8.33 4.67
N ALA A 50 9.43 -8.32 3.38
CA ALA A 50 8.57 -7.32 2.76
C ALA A 50 7.14 -7.83 2.60
N GLU A 51 6.18 -6.91 2.64
CA GLU A 51 4.78 -7.15 2.27
C GLU A 51 4.49 -6.67 0.83
N PRO A 52 3.32 -6.98 0.24
CA PRO A 52 3.05 -6.71 -1.16
C PRO A 52 3.30 -5.27 -1.62
N HIS A 53 2.93 -4.25 -0.81
CA HIS A 53 3.08 -2.85 -1.19
C HIS A 53 4.55 -2.43 -1.30
N THR A 54 5.36 -2.88 -0.34
CA THR A 54 6.82 -2.71 -0.29
C THR A 54 7.48 -3.39 -1.48
N ALA A 55 7.02 -4.59 -1.84
CA ALA A 55 7.54 -5.34 -2.98
C ALA A 55 7.25 -4.65 -4.33
N ILE A 56 6.06 -4.05 -4.48
CA ILE A 56 5.71 -3.22 -5.63
C ILE A 56 6.65 -2.01 -5.74
N ALA A 57 6.88 -1.29 -4.63
CA ALA A 57 7.76 -0.13 -4.61
C ALA A 57 9.23 -0.51 -4.92
N TYR A 58 9.70 -1.64 -4.38
CA TYR A 58 11.01 -2.19 -4.70
C TYR A 58 11.15 -2.51 -6.18
N GLN A 59 10.15 -3.15 -6.80
CA GLN A 59 10.18 -3.45 -8.23
C GLN A 59 10.19 -2.19 -9.10
N GLY A 60 9.40 -1.17 -8.73
CA GLY A 60 9.48 0.13 -9.37
C GLY A 60 10.88 0.70 -9.32
N LEU A 61 11.45 0.82 -8.12
CA LEU A 61 12.81 1.33 -7.96
C LEU A 61 13.81 0.55 -8.82
N LYS A 62 13.75 -0.79 -8.80
CA LYS A 62 14.66 -1.64 -9.59
C LYS A 62 14.53 -1.43 -11.09
N ALA A 63 13.35 -1.08 -11.59
CA ALA A 63 13.11 -0.85 -13.01
C ALA A 63 13.72 0.46 -13.54
N ASN A 64 13.94 1.46 -12.68
CA ASN A 64 14.41 2.79 -13.09
C ASN A 64 15.60 3.34 -12.25
N LEU A 65 16.36 2.46 -11.60
CA LEU A 65 17.53 2.89 -10.82
C LEU A 65 18.72 3.19 -11.73
N ALA A 66 19.22 4.43 -11.69
CA ALA A 66 20.40 4.83 -12.45
C ALA A 66 21.68 4.18 -11.90
N ALA A 67 22.63 3.87 -12.80
CA ALA A 67 23.98 3.46 -12.42
C ALA A 67 24.60 4.56 -11.53
N ASP A 68 25.15 4.17 -10.39
CA ASP A 68 25.77 5.07 -9.40
C ASP A 68 24.81 5.94 -8.56
N SER A 69 23.53 5.58 -8.50
CA SER A 69 22.57 6.22 -7.59
C SER A 69 22.21 5.36 -6.37
N ALA A 70 21.91 6.02 -5.24
CA ALA A 70 21.30 5.37 -4.10
C ALA A 70 19.78 5.36 -4.27
N GLY A 71 19.19 4.16 -4.25
CA GLY A 71 17.75 3.99 -4.38
C GLY A 71 17.06 3.90 -3.02
N ILE A 72 15.93 4.60 -2.86
CA ILE A 72 15.06 4.52 -1.68
C ILE A 72 13.67 4.09 -2.14
N PHE A 73 13.10 3.08 -1.49
CA PHE A 73 11.70 2.69 -1.64
C PHE A 73 11.01 2.75 -0.28
N LEU A 74 9.73 3.08 -0.26
CA LEU A 74 8.97 3.27 0.98
C LEU A 74 8.25 1.98 1.35
N ALA A 75 8.60 1.40 2.50
CA ALA A 75 7.84 0.32 3.11
C ALA A 75 6.65 0.92 3.87
N THR A 76 5.49 0.99 3.21
CA THR A 76 4.32 1.74 3.70
C THR A 76 3.52 1.03 4.78
N ALA A 77 3.76 -0.27 4.99
CA ALA A 77 3.07 -1.08 5.97
C ALA A 77 3.99 -2.14 6.60
N HIS A 78 3.68 -2.51 7.84
CA HIS A 78 4.32 -3.65 8.50
C HIS A 78 3.76 -4.98 7.93
N PRO A 79 4.58 -6.03 7.71
CA PRO A 79 4.11 -7.29 7.12
C PRO A 79 2.96 -7.98 7.85
N ALA A 80 2.91 -7.85 9.17
CA ALA A 80 1.83 -8.42 9.99
C ALA A 80 0.43 -7.87 9.66
N LYS A 81 0.31 -6.72 8.96
CA LYS A 81 -0.99 -6.24 8.44
C LYS A 81 -1.55 -7.12 7.31
N PHE A 82 -0.70 -7.93 6.69
CA PHE A 82 -1.03 -8.83 5.58
C PHE A 82 -0.53 -10.25 5.89
N LYS A 83 -0.62 -10.66 7.17
CA LYS A 83 -0.02 -11.89 7.71
C LYS A 83 -0.29 -13.10 6.83
N GLU A 84 -1.55 -13.40 6.53
CA GLU A 84 -1.94 -14.58 5.73
C GLU A 84 -1.22 -14.63 4.37
N SER A 85 -1.28 -13.55 3.59
CA SER A 85 -0.62 -13.48 2.30
C SER A 85 0.91 -13.56 2.41
N VAL A 86 1.50 -12.91 3.42
CA VAL A 86 2.95 -12.92 3.62
C VAL A 86 3.43 -14.32 3.98
N GLU A 87 2.74 -15.01 4.90
CA GLU A 87 3.07 -16.38 5.31
C GLU A 87 2.93 -17.36 4.15
N GLU A 88 1.86 -17.26 3.37
CA GLU A 88 1.64 -18.11 2.19
C GLU A 88 2.72 -17.90 1.12
N ILE A 89 3.01 -16.64 0.76
CA ILE A 89 3.95 -16.31 -0.33
C ILE A 89 5.39 -16.67 0.06
N LEU A 90 5.78 -16.39 1.30
CA LEU A 90 7.16 -16.54 1.77
C LEU A 90 7.43 -17.87 2.48
N ASN A 91 6.38 -18.65 2.75
CA ASN A 91 6.43 -19.90 3.50
C ASN A 91 7.17 -19.73 4.84
N ILE A 92 6.72 -18.76 5.63
CA ILE A 92 7.24 -18.44 6.96
C ILE A 92 6.10 -18.36 7.97
N GLU A 93 6.45 -18.41 9.25
CA GLU A 93 5.56 -18.00 10.35
C GLU A 93 5.94 -16.58 10.79
N LEU A 94 4.94 -15.70 10.85
CA LEU A 94 5.13 -14.29 11.20
C LEU A 94 4.50 -14.00 12.55
N GLU A 95 5.30 -13.57 13.53
CA GLU A 95 4.78 -13.14 14.83
C GLU A 95 3.90 -11.89 14.68
N MET A 96 2.75 -11.89 15.37
CA MET A 96 1.86 -10.73 15.40
C MET A 96 2.36 -9.74 16.47
N PRO A 97 2.70 -8.49 16.09
CA PRO A 97 3.07 -7.48 17.07
C PRO A 97 1.93 -7.23 18.05
N LYS A 98 2.26 -7.10 19.35
CA LYS A 98 1.28 -6.88 20.42
C LYS A 98 0.24 -5.80 20.12
N PRO A 99 0.61 -4.60 19.60
CA PRO A 99 -0.38 -3.57 19.29
C PRO A 99 -1.43 -3.99 18.25
N LEU A 100 -1.04 -4.79 17.25
CA LEU A 100 -1.97 -5.31 16.23
C LEU A 100 -2.83 -6.43 16.83
N ALA A 101 -2.23 -7.34 17.60
CA ALA A 101 -2.97 -8.41 18.28
C ALA A 101 -4.03 -7.84 19.23
N ASP A 102 -3.67 -6.86 20.04
CA ASP A 102 -4.57 -6.19 20.99
C ASP A 102 -5.69 -5.42 20.25
N ALA A 103 -5.42 -4.88 19.05
CA ALA A 103 -6.44 -4.21 18.24
C ALA A 103 -7.42 -5.20 17.60
N LEU A 104 -6.93 -6.32 17.06
CA LEU A 104 -7.75 -7.35 16.42
C LEU A 104 -8.62 -8.13 17.42
N ALA A 105 -8.21 -8.21 18.68
CA ALA A 105 -8.98 -8.85 19.75
C ALA A 105 -10.22 -8.03 20.20
N LYS A 106 -10.33 -6.76 19.77
CA LYS A 106 -11.48 -5.92 20.12
C LYS A 106 -12.71 -6.30 19.27
N PRO A 107 -13.93 -6.15 19.82
CA PRO A 107 -15.14 -6.36 19.03
C PRO A 107 -15.19 -5.37 17.86
N CYS A 108 -15.53 -5.88 16.68
CA CYS A 108 -15.80 -5.03 15.52
C CYS A 108 -17.11 -4.27 15.76
N LEU A 109 -17.06 -2.94 15.65
CA LEU A 109 -18.22 -2.06 15.81
C LEU A 109 -18.75 -1.54 14.47
N ALA A 110 -18.19 -2.03 13.34
CA ALA A 110 -18.64 -1.66 12.01
C ALA A 110 -20.10 -2.11 11.81
N GLN A 111 -20.88 -1.27 11.14
CA GLN A 111 -22.26 -1.54 10.77
C GLN A 111 -22.34 -1.55 9.25
N ASP A 112 -23.00 -2.56 8.69
CA ASP A 112 -23.22 -2.64 7.25
C ASP A 112 -24.20 -1.55 6.81
N ILE A 113 -23.82 -0.83 5.75
CA ILE A 113 -24.64 0.21 5.12
C ILE A 113 -24.66 -0.05 3.62
N LYS A 114 -25.79 0.25 2.99
CA LYS A 114 -25.91 0.21 1.53
C LYS A 114 -25.01 1.28 0.93
N ASP A 115 -24.39 0.98 -0.22
CA ASP A 115 -23.67 1.96 -1.04
C ASP A 115 -24.65 2.99 -1.65
N ASP A 116 -25.11 3.92 -0.80
CA ASP A 116 -26.07 4.96 -1.11
C ASP A 116 -25.79 6.18 -0.22
N TYR A 117 -25.58 7.34 -0.85
CA TYR A 117 -25.22 8.57 -0.15
C TYR A 117 -26.30 9.04 0.84
N HIS A 118 -27.58 8.89 0.48
CA HIS A 118 -28.68 9.34 1.33
C HIS A 118 -28.76 8.50 2.61
N THR A 119 -28.65 7.19 2.47
CA THR A 119 -28.58 6.23 3.59
C THR A 119 -27.41 6.57 4.51
N LEU A 120 -26.21 6.77 3.96
CA LEU A 120 -25.03 7.16 4.74
C LEU A 120 -25.25 8.49 5.49
N ARG A 121 -25.81 9.50 4.82
CA ARG A 121 -26.05 10.81 5.41
C ARG A 121 -27.03 10.73 6.58
N GLU A 122 -28.14 10.01 6.42
CA GLU A 122 -29.16 9.87 7.46
C GLU A 122 -28.61 9.14 8.70
N GLU A 123 -27.88 8.04 8.49
CA GLU A 123 -27.24 7.26 9.55
C GLU A 123 -26.19 8.08 10.33
N LEU A 124 -25.40 8.91 9.64
CA LEU A 124 -24.44 9.80 10.29
C LEU A 124 -25.14 10.89 11.12
N LEU A 125 -26.20 11.50 10.58
CA LEU A 125 -26.96 12.53 11.29
C LEU A 125 -27.68 11.97 12.51
N ALA A 126 -28.25 10.77 12.42
CA ALA A 126 -28.89 10.09 13.55
C ALA A 126 -27.93 9.83 14.73
N LYS A 127 -26.62 9.73 14.47
CA LYS A 127 -25.58 9.56 15.50
C LYS A 127 -25.12 10.88 16.14
N LEU A 128 -25.45 12.03 15.56
CA LEU A 128 -24.98 13.34 16.04
C LEU A 128 -25.91 14.01 17.06
N GLY A 129 -27.16 13.55 17.19
CA GLY A 129 -28.16 14.13 18.10
C GLY A 129 -28.92 15.29 17.49
#